data_AF-A0A8T4P382-F1
#
_entry.id   AF-A0A8T4P382-F1
#
_cell.length_a   1.000
_cell.length_b   1.000
_cell.length_c   1.000
_cell.angle_alpha   90.00
_cell.angle_beta   90.00
_cell.angle_gamma   90.00
#
_symmetry.space_group_name_H-M   'P 1'
#
loop_
_entity.id
_entity.type
_entity.pdbx_description
1 polymer ?
#
loop_
_entity_poly.entity_id
_entity_poly.type
_entity_poly.pdbx_seq_one_letter_code
_entity_poly.pdbx_strand_id
1 'polypeptide(L)'
;MKAIQQKKSNFLEWNNLVLTSSIKKIDINIFLVIILDALFYLLSGYLVIFWLQRIQAKLAGFNLPSDVTAIGVEKTQQLVREAKAFYFLLIFSFLLLLIAIIFLASILKGIIWAKTTKTKISFGLISKFLGLNLIWMSFWFAAVFLVSWLAEPAMTPILMVIVIILGLYFTNTLYTIFMKEQKISSIIGAVKIGIKKAHLFLLPYSVILLLFFVIVSLVRFVNTGYSQILAGLAIIAYFAAVRYYASDLALEAEKAS
;
A
#
# COMPACT_ATOMS: atom_id res chain seq x y z
N MET A 1 10.85 -24.04 15.11
CA MET A 1 11.66 -23.70 13.91
C MET A 1 13.10 -24.11 14.20
N LYS A 2 13.64 -25.11 13.49
CA LYS A 2 15.08 -25.39 13.55
C LYS A 2 15.80 -24.22 12.86
N ALA A 3 16.75 -23.60 13.54
CA ALA A 3 17.62 -22.60 12.93
C ALA A 3 18.26 -23.23 11.69
N ILE A 4 18.07 -22.61 10.53
CA ILE A 4 18.81 -22.98 9.32
C ILE A 4 20.27 -22.62 9.64
N GLN A 5 21.05 -23.62 10.09
CA GLN A 5 22.47 -23.46 10.31
C GLN A 5 23.08 -23.01 8.99
N GLN A 6 23.61 -21.78 8.99
CA GLN A 6 24.38 -21.19 7.91
C GLN A 6 25.67 -21.98 7.68
N LYS A 7 25.56 -23.18 7.09
CA LYS A 7 26.60 -23.65 6.18
C LYS A 7 26.56 -22.66 5.02
N LYS A 8 27.72 -22.19 4.51
CA LYS A 8 27.86 -21.21 3.40
C LYS A 8 27.10 -21.67 2.15
N SER A 9 25.78 -21.56 2.14
CA SER A 9 24.93 -21.80 0.99
C SER A 9 25.10 -20.61 0.06
N ASN A 10 25.23 -20.87 -1.25
CA ASN A 10 25.22 -19.79 -2.23
C ASN A 10 23.91 -18.98 -2.10
N PHE A 11 23.91 -17.69 -2.46
CA PHE A 11 22.73 -16.83 -2.40
C PHE A 11 21.50 -17.45 -3.07
N LEU A 12 21.70 -18.14 -4.21
CA LEU A 12 20.63 -18.84 -4.92
C LEU A 12 20.04 -20.00 -4.11
N GLU A 13 20.88 -20.77 -3.42
CA GLU A 13 20.44 -21.86 -2.56
C GLU A 13 19.66 -21.32 -1.35
N TRP A 14 20.20 -20.27 -0.70
CA TRP A 14 19.50 -19.58 0.38
C TRP A 14 18.13 -19.08 -0.08
N ASN A 15 18.07 -18.44 -1.25
CA ASN A 15 16.84 -17.90 -1.77
C ASN A 15 15.79 -18.98 -2.09
N ASN A 16 16.23 -20.09 -2.71
CA ASN A 16 15.38 -21.24 -3.00
C ASN A 16 14.87 -21.90 -1.71
N LEU A 17 15.71 -22.01 -0.68
CA LEU A 17 15.29 -22.48 0.65
C LEU A 17 14.22 -21.58 1.27
N VAL A 18 14.40 -20.25 1.21
CA VAL A 18 13.37 -19.30 1.66
C VAL A 18 12.08 -19.51 0.88
N LEU A 19 12.13 -19.50 -0.47
CA LEU A 19 10.96 -19.64 -1.34
C LEU A 19 10.17 -20.93 -1.05
N THR A 20 10.86 -22.07 -1.04
CA THR A 20 10.24 -23.38 -0.78
C THR A 20 9.68 -23.45 0.64
N SER A 21 10.34 -22.83 1.63
CA SER A 21 9.81 -22.74 2.99
C SER A 21 8.55 -21.89 3.08
N SER A 22 8.47 -20.80 2.31
CA SER A 22 7.31 -19.89 2.30
C SER A 22 6.09 -20.52 1.64
N ILE A 23 6.29 -21.24 0.52
CA ILE A 23 5.21 -21.98 -0.14
C ILE A 23 4.61 -23.01 0.82
N LYS A 24 5.43 -23.72 1.60
CA LYS A 24 4.95 -24.69 2.60
C LYS A 24 4.17 -24.07 3.77
N LYS A 25 4.27 -22.75 3.99
CA LYS A 25 3.53 -22.04 5.03
C LYS A 25 2.16 -21.55 4.57
N ILE A 26 1.91 -21.55 3.26
CA ILE A 26 0.61 -21.25 2.70
C ILE A 26 -0.35 -22.35 3.17
N ASP A 27 -1.33 -21.95 3.97
CA ASP A 27 -2.38 -22.83 4.49
C ASP A 27 -3.76 -22.33 4.04
N ILE A 28 -4.83 -23.01 4.48
CA ILE A 28 -6.22 -22.66 4.12
C ILE A 28 -6.59 -21.20 4.48
N ASN A 29 -5.86 -20.56 5.41
CA ASN A 29 -6.11 -19.16 5.75
C ASN A 29 -5.74 -18.20 4.61
N ILE A 30 -5.01 -18.65 3.57
CA ILE A 30 -4.76 -17.81 2.39
C ILE A 30 -6.06 -17.37 1.71
N PHE A 31 -7.11 -18.20 1.72
CA PHE A 31 -8.42 -17.83 1.19
C PHE A 31 -9.03 -16.66 1.98
N LEU A 32 -8.95 -16.72 3.32
CA LEU A 32 -9.37 -15.60 4.17
C LEU A 32 -8.54 -14.34 3.88
N VAL A 33 -7.23 -14.48 3.70
CA VAL A 33 -6.34 -13.35 3.35
C VAL A 33 -6.75 -12.73 2.01
N ILE A 34 -7.06 -13.54 0.99
CA ILE A 34 -7.52 -13.09 -0.32
C ILE A 34 -8.86 -12.35 -0.21
N ILE A 35 -9.82 -12.89 0.55
CA ILE A 35 -11.12 -12.24 0.79
C ILE A 35 -10.94 -10.90 1.48
N LEU A 36 -10.09 -10.84 2.51
CA LEU A 36 -9.81 -9.61 3.25
C LEU A 36 -9.07 -8.57 2.38
N ASP A 37 -8.14 -9.01 1.52
CA ASP A 37 -7.49 -8.12 0.55
C ASP A 37 -8.51 -7.56 -0.44
N ALA A 38 -9.35 -8.42 -1.03
CA ALA A 38 -10.42 -7.99 -1.94
C ALA A 38 -11.36 -6.99 -1.26
N LEU A 39 -11.80 -7.28 -0.03
CA LEU A 39 -12.64 -6.38 0.76
C LEU A 39 -11.95 -5.05 1.02
N PHE A 40 -10.65 -5.06 1.36
CA PHE A 40 -9.86 -3.85 1.57
C PHE A 40 -9.81 -2.98 0.31
N TYR A 41 -9.49 -3.56 -0.85
CA TYR A 41 -9.39 -2.81 -2.10
C TYR A 41 -10.76 -2.31 -2.57
N LEU A 42 -11.82 -3.11 -2.43
CA LEU A 42 -13.19 -2.71 -2.77
C LEU A 42 -13.68 -1.56 -1.89
N LEU A 43 -13.52 -1.66 -0.56
CA LEU A 43 -13.95 -0.61 0.37
C LEU A 43 -13.12 0.66 0.20
N SER A 44 -11.81 0.54 0.01
CA SER A 44 -10.95 1.71 -0.25
C SER A 44 -11.32 2.39 -1.57
N GLY A 45 -11.54 1.60 -2.63
CA GLY A 45 -11.98 2.12 -3.93
C GLY A 45 -13.35 2.80 -3.84
N TYR A 46 -14.30 2.21 -3.13
CA TYR A 46 -15.61 2.81 -2.86
C TYR A 46 -15.48 4.15 -2.12
N LEU A 47 -14.64 4.23 -1.07
CA LEU A 47 -14.41 5.49 -0.34
C LEU A 47 -13.84 6.59 -1.25
N VAL A 48 -12.90 6.24 -2.14
CA VAL A 48 -12.32 7.19 -3.11
C VAL A 48 -13.38 7.65 -4.11
N ILE A 49 -14.15 6.73 -4.69
CA ILE A 49 -15.22 7.07 -5.65
C ILE A 49 -16.29 7.93 -4.98
N PHE A 50 -16.71 7.56 -3.76
CA PHE A 50 -17.66 8.33 -2.98
C PHE A 50 -17.16 9.75 -2.72
N TRP A 51 -15.90 9.90 -2.30
CA TRP A 51 -15.29 11.22 -2.11
C TRP A 51 -15.25 12.03 -3.42
N LEU A 52 -14.80 11.44 -4.53
CA LEU A 52 -14.76 12.09 -5.84
C LEU A 52 -16.13 12.57 -6.29
N GLN A 53 -17.17 11.73 -6.15
CA GLN A 53 -18.55 12.10 -6.50
C GLN A 53 -19.04 13.30 -5.67
N ARG A 54 -18.70 13.36 -4.38
CA ARG A 54 -19.05 14.50 -3.52
C ARG A 54 -18.31 15.78 -3.92
N ILE A 55 -17.03 15.69 -4.28
CA ILE A 55 -16.27 16.83 -4.79
C ILE A 55 -16.83 17.32 -6.12
N GLN A 56 -17.11 16.41 -7.07
CA GLN A 56 -17.69 16.76 -8.37
C GLN A 56 -19.05 17.43 -8.22
N ALA A 57 -19.93 16.92 -7.35
CA ALA A 57 -21.23 17.54 -7.07
C ALA A 57 -21.10 18.96 -6.49
N LYS A 58 -20.08 19.21 -5.65
CA LYS A 58 -19.81 20.54 -5.13
C LYS A 58 -19.17 21.46 -6.16
N LEU A 59 -18.30 20.93 -7.02
CA LEU A 59 -17.67 21.67 -8.12
C LEU A 59 -18.70 22.09 -9.18
N ALA A 60 -19.66 21.23 -9.51
CA ALA A 60 -20.73 21.55 -10.46
C ALA A 60 -21.63 22.71 -9.99
N GLY A 61 -21.73 22.93 -8.67
CA GLY A 61 -22.41 24.08 -8.09
C GLY A 61 -21.57 25.36 -8.05
N PHE A 62 -20.28 25.29 -8.38
CA PHE A 62 -19.37 26.43 -8.39
C PHE A 62 -19.25 26.99 -9.81
N ASN A 63 -19.93 28.11 -10.08
CA ASN A 63 -19.98 28.70 -11.41
C ASN A 63 -19.02 29.89 -11.49
N LEU A 64 -17.81 29.67 -12.04
CA LEU A 64 -16.84 30.75 -12.27
C LEU A 64 -17.26 31.54 -13.51
N PRO A 65 -17.55 32.85 -13.39
CA PRO A 65 -17.88 33.67 -14.54
C PRO A 65 -16.65 33.77 -15.45
N SER A 66 -16.88 33.72 -16.76
CA SER A 66 -15.82 33.72 -17.78
C SER A 66 -15.00 35.02 -17.79
N ASP A 67 -15.56 36.12 -17.29
CA ASP A 67 -14.88 37.40 -17.12
C ASP A 67 -15.03 37.89 -15.66
N VAL A 68 -13.96 37.74 -14.88
CA VAL A 68 -13.89 38.15 -13.47
C VAL A 68 -13.78 39.67 -13.32
N THR A 69 -13.42 40.39 -14.38
CA THR A 69 -13.28 41.86 -14.35
C THR A 69 -14.61 42.57 -14.56
N ALA A 70 -15.58 41.91 -15.20
CA ALA A 70 -16.89 42.48 -15.52
C ALA A 70 -17.90 42.46 -14.35
N ILE A 71 -17.61 41.77 -13.24
CA ILE A 71 -18.63 41.42 -12.24
C ILE A 71 -18.74 42.37 -11.04
N GLY A 72 -17.93 43.43 -10.99
CA GLY A 72 -17.94 44.38 -9.88
C GLY A 72 -17.30 43.82 -8.60
N VAL A 73 -16.83 44.72 -7.73
CA VAL A 73 -16.00 44.37 -6.56
C VAL A 73 -16.74 43.44 -5.58
N GLU A 74 -18.03 43.64 -5.37
CA GLU A 74 -18.83 42.84 -4.43
C GLU A 74 -18.94 41.36 -4.85
N LYS A 75 -19.26 41.07 -6.13
CA LYS A 75 -19.31 39.69 -6.63
C LYS A 75 -17.94 39.04 -6.67
N THR A 76 -16.89 39.80 -6.98
CA THR A 76 -15.51 39.30 -6.91
C THR A 76 -15.15 38.87 -5.48
N GLN A 77 -15.50 39.68 -4.46
CA GLN A 77 -15.28 39.29 -3.06
C GLN A 77 -16.08 38.05 -2.66
N GLN A 78 -17.32 37.91 -3.14
CA GLN A 78 -18.12 36.72 -2.90
C GLN A 78 -17.48 35.48 -3.52
N LEU A 79 -17.06 35.54 -4.79
CA LEU A 79 -16.37 34.45 -5.48
C LEU A 79 -15.07 34.04 -4.77
N VAL A 80 -14.29 35.00 -4.28
CA VAL A 80 -13.07 34.70 -3.50
C VAL A 80 -13.40 33.95 -2.21
N ARG A 81 -14.48 34.34 -1.50
CA ARG A 81 -14.92 33.63 -0.29
C ARG A 81 -15.39 32.21 -0.60
N GLU A 82 -16.18 32.03 -1.65
CA GLU A 82 -16.65 30.72 -2.09
C GLU A 82 -15.50 29.82 -2.55
N ALA A 83 -14.55 30.36 -3.33
CA ALA A 83 -13.35 29.65 -3.74
C ALA A 83 -12.51 29.20 -2.54
N LYS A 84 -12.32 30.08 -1.55
CA LYS A 84 -11.61 29.78 -0.30
C LYS A 84 -12.33 28.71 0.51
N ALA A 85 -13.66 28.77 0.62
CA ALA A 85 -14.45 27.77 1.31
C ALA A 85 -14.36 26.40 0.61
N PHE A 86 -14.44 26.38 -0.71
CA PHE A 86 -14.26 25.17 -1.51
C PHE A 86 -12.86 24.57 -1.36
N TYR A 87 -11.82 25.40 -1.36
CA TYR A 87 -10.44 24.99 -1.11
C TYR A 87 -10.28 24.30 0.25
N PHE A 88 -10.82 24.89 1.33
CA PHE A 88 -10.78 24.25 2.65
C PHE A 88 -11.59 22.96 2.68
N LEU A 89 -12.77 22.92 2.06
CA LEU A 89 -13.57 21.69 1.95
C LEU A 89 -12.77 20.58 1.27
N LEU A 90 -12.04 20.87 0.21
CA LEU A 90 -11.19 19.91 -0.50
C LEU A 90 -10.13 19.34 0.45
N ILE A 91 -9.39 20.21 1.16
CA ILE A 91 -8.38 19.77 2.13
C ILE A 91 -8.98 18.92 3.25
N PHE A 92 -10.01 19.42 3.93
CA PHE A 92 -10.60 18.71 5.07
C PHE A 92 -11.24 17.38 4.66
N SER A 93 -11.97 17.34 3.54
CA SER A 93 -12.57 16.09 3.04
C SER A 93 -11.51 15.08 2.59
N PHE A 94 -10.41 15.54 1.99
CA PHE A 94 -9.27 14.68 1.66
C PHE A 94 -8.61 14.12 2.91
N LEU A 95 -8.37 14.94 3.95
CA LEU A 95 -7.84 14.47 5.23
C LEU A 95 -8.75 13.42 5.88
N LEU A 96 -10.08 13.62 5.85
CA LEU A 96 -11.05 12.63 6.34
C LEU A 96 -11.00 11.33 5.53
N LEU A 97 -10.87 11.41 4.19
CA LEU A 97 -10.66 10.24 3.34
C LEU A 97 -9.38 9.48 3.74
N LEU A 98 -8.27 10.19 3.96
CA LEU A 98 -7.02 9.57 4.39
C LEU A 98 -7.17 8.86 5.73
N ILE A 99 -7.80 9.51 6.72
CA ILE A 99 -8.06 8.91 8.04
C ILE A 99 -8.93 7.65 7.89
N ALA A 100 -9.98 7.69 7.07
CA ALA A 100 -10.84 6.54 6.82
C ALA A 100 -10.08 5.37 6.18
N ILE A 101 -9.23 5.64 5.18
CA ILE A 101 -8.38 4.62 4.53
C ILE A 101 -7.37 4.05 5.52
N ILE A 102 -6.73 4.88 6.35
CA ILE A 102 -5.78 4.43 7.37
C ILE A 102 -6.48 3.54 8.40
N PHE A 103 -7.67 3.91 8.86
CA PHE A 103 -8.45 3.10 9.79
C PHE A 103 -8.83 1.75 9.18
N LEU A 104 -9.33 1.76 7.94
CA LEU A 104 -9.68 0.56 7.18
C LEU A 104 -8.47 -0.35 6.96
N ALA A 105 -7.33 0.23 6.57
CA ALA A 105 -6.06 -0.48 6.43
C ALA A 105 -5.63 -1.10 7.77
N SER A 106 -5.81 -0.38 8.87
CA SER A 106 -5.36 -0.83 10.18
C SER A 106 -6.12 -2.06 10.67
N ILE A 107 -7.42 -2.14 10.39
CA ILE A 107 -8.24 -3.30 10.71
C ILE A 107 -7.91 -4.45 9.75
N LEU A 108 -8.11 -4.24 8.45
CA LEU A 108 -8.04 -5.33 7.47
C LEU A 108 -6.60 -5.82 7.26
N LYS A 109 -5.65 -4.91 7.02
CA LYS A 109 -4.23 -5.29 6.88
C LYS A 109 -3.67 -5.80 8.21
N GLY A 110 -4.12 -5.29 9.35
CA GLY A 110 -3.74 -5.84 10.66
C GLY A 110 -4.11 -7.33 10.81
N ILE A 111 -5.34 -7.70 10.42
CA ILE A 111 -5.79 -9.10 10.41
C ILE A 111 -5.02 -9.93 9.38
N ILE A 112 -4.86 -9.42 8.15
CA ILE A 112 -4.13 -10.10 7.07
C ILE A 112 -2.70 -10.45 7.50
N TRP A 113 -1.98 -9.47 8.05
CA TRP A 113 -0.59 -9.67 8.47
C TRP A 113 -0.49 -10.57 9.68
N ALA A 114 -1.39 -10.45 10.66
CA ALA A 114 -1.45 -11.39 11.77
C ALA A 114 -1.66 -12.84 11.31
N LYS A 115 -2.51 -13.08 10.30
CA LYS A 115 -2.68 -14.41 9.70
C LYS A 115 -1.45 -14.87 8.92
N THR A 116 -0.83 -13.96 8.16
CA THR A 116 0.39 -14.25 7.38
C THR A 116 1.53 -14.69 8.29
N THR A 117 1.77 -13.98 9.39
CA THR A 117 2.86 -14.26 10.35
C THR A 117 2.46 -15.19 11.49
N LYS A 118 1.22 -15.69 11.50
CA LYS A 118 0.64 -16.55 12.55
C LYS A 118 0.65 -15.89 13.94
N THR A 119 0.52 -14.57 14.00
CA THR A 119 0.37 -13.78 15.22
C THR A 119 -1.08 -13.80 15.71
N LYS A 120 -1.31 -13.87 17.03
CA LYS A 120 -2.65 -13.82 17.62
C LYS A 120 -3.28 -12.44 17.41
N ILE A 121 -4.47 -12.42 16.81
CA ILE A 121 -5.26 -11.20 16.62
C ILE A 121 -5.82 -10.78 17.98
N SER A 122 -5.64 -9.51 18.34
CA SER A 122 -6.23 -8.88 19.52
C SER A 122 -6.54 -7.41 19.22
N PHE A 123 -7.46 -6.81 19.97
CA PHE A 123 -7.76 -5.37 19.85
C PHE A 123 -6.52 -4.52 20.12
N GLY A 124 -5.68 -4.92 21.08
CA GLY A 124 -4.40 -4.28 21.35
C GLY A 124 -3.44 -4.30 20.15
N LEU A 125 -3.40 -5.40 19.39
CA LEU A 125 -2.62 -5.46 18.14
C LEU A 125 -3.15 -4.47 17.10
N ILE A 126 -4.46 -4.42 16.88
CA ILE A 126 -5.10 -3.51 15.91
C ILE A 126 -4.83 -2.04 16.29
N SER A 127 -4.95 -1.68 17.56
CA SER A 127 -4.66 -0.32 18.04
C SER A 127 -3.20 0.08 17.81
N LYS A 128 -2.25 -0.80 18.12
CA LYS A 128 -0.83 -0.53 17.82
C LYS A 128 -0.56 -0.46 16.30
N PHE A 129 -1.24 -1.28 15.51
CA PHE A 129 -1.13 -1.27 14.05
C PHE A 129 -1.74 0.00 13.44
N LEU A 130 -2.77 0.57 14.07
CA LEU A 130 -3.30 1.90 13.74
C LEU A 130 -2.27 3.00 13.99
N GLY A 131 -1.62 3.01 15.16
CA GLY A 131 -0.53 3.94 15.44
C GLY A 131 0.62 3.82 14.44
N LEU A 132 1.00 2.59 14.08
CA LEU A 132 1.99 2.33 13.03
C LEU A 132 1.55 2.94 11.69
N ASN A 133 0.32 2.66 11.24
CA ASN A 133 -0.16 3.14 9.95
C ASN A 133 -0.35 4.64 9.90
N LEU A 134 -0.74 5.29 11.00
CA LEU A 134 -0.82 6.74 11.06
C LEU A 134 0.55 7.36 10.75
N ILE A 135 1.63 6.88 11.36
CA ILE A 135 2.97 7.39 11.11
C ILE A 135 3.43 7.00 9.69
N TRP A 136 3.31 5.72 9.35
CA TRP A 136 3.88 5.16 8.13
C TRP A 136 3.16 5.62 6.86
N MET A 137 1.83 5.62 6.84
CA MET A 137 1.07 6.09 5.69
C MET A 137 1.19 7.61 5.53
N SER A 138 1.23 8.37 6.64
CA SER A 138 1.46 9.82 6.56
C SER A 138 2.82 10.15 5.95
N PHE A 139 3.86 9.38 6.27
CA PHE A 139 5.17 9.50 5.62
C PHE A 139 5.08 9.30 4.10
N TRP A 140 4.39 8.26 3.63
CA TRP A 140 4.22 8.03 2.18
C TRP A 140 3.33 9.05 1.50
N PHE A 141 2.26 9.52 2.16
CA PHE A 141 1.43 10.61 1.64
C PHE A 141 2.23 11.92 1.53
N ALA A 142 3.06 12.24 2.52
CA ALA A 142 3.96 13.37 2.45
C ALA A 142 4.97 13.23 1.29
N ALA A 143 5.53 12.04 1.07
CA ALA A 143 6.42 11.79 -0.07
C ALA A 143 5.71 11.99 -1.42
N VAL A 144 4.49 11.46 -1.59
CA VAL A 144 3.68 11.67 -2.80
C VAL A 144 3.34 13.16 -3.01
N PHE A 145 2.98 13.86 -1.93
CA PHE A 145 2.72 15.29 -1.97
C PHE A 145 3.96 16.08 -2.38
N LEU A 146 5.13 15.79 -1.80
CA LEU A 146 6.39 16.44 -2.15
C LEU A 146 6.76 16.20 -3.61
N VAL A 147 6.60 14.99 -4.14
CA VAL A 147 6.80 14.71 -5.58
C VAL A 147 5.84 15.53 -6.43
N SER A 148 4.57 15.61 -6.04
CA SER A 148 3.56 16.38 -6.79
C SER A 148 3.83 17.88 -6.76
N TRP A 149 4.45 18.39 -5.69
CA TRP A 149 4.71 19.81 -5.48
C TRP A 149 6.04 20.28 -6.08
N LEU A 150 7.09 19.46 -6.00
CA LEU A 150 8.47 19.85 -6.34
C LEU A 150 8.94 19.34 -7.71
N ALA A 151 8.36 18.24 -8.21
CA ALA A 151 8.83 17.67 -9.48
C ALA A 151 8.30 18.43 -10.69
N GLU A 152 9.11 18.50 -11.74
CA GLU A 152 8.64 18.95 -13.05
C GLU A 152 7.49 18.06 -13.56
N PRO A 153 6.46 18.61 -14.22
CA PRO A 153 5.28 17.84 -14.65
C PRO A 153 5.59 16.60 -15.49
N ALA A 154 6.66 16.65 -16.29
CA ALA A 154 7.10 15.51 -17.11
C ALA A 154 7.68 14.35 -16.28
N MET A 155 8.30 14.66 -15.12
CA MET A 155 8.95 13.69 -14.24
C MET A 155 8.04 13.18 -13.11
N THR A 156 6.98 13.93 -12.77
CA THR A 156 6.04 13.57 -11.70
C THR A 156 5.53 12.13 -11.79
N PRO A 157 5.06 11.60 -12.94
CA PRO A 157 4.53 10.24 -13.00
C PRO A 157 5.60 9.18 -12.69
N ILE A 158 6.83 9.38 -13.19
CA ILE A 158 7.96 8.47 -12.97
C ILE A 158 8.33 8.43 -11.49
N LEU A 159 8.47 9.61 -10.87
CA LEU A 159 8.81 9.72 -9.45
C LEU A 159 7.69 9.16 -8.55
N MET A 160 6.42 9.35 -8.91
CA MET A 160 5.30 8.72 -8.21
C MET A 160 5.39 7.19 -8.23
N VAL A 161 5.69 6.60 -9.39
CA VAL A 161 5.87 5.15 -9.51
C VAL A 161 7.02 4.67 -8.63
N ILE A 162 8.15 5.39 -8.60
CA ILE A 162 9.28 5.07 -7.72
C ILE A 162 8.86 5.12 -6.24
N VAL A 163 8.16 6.18 -5.81
CA VAL A 163 7.65 6.29 -4.44
C VAL A 163 6.71 5.14 -4.08
N ILE A 164 5.83 4.74 -4.98
CA ILE A 164 4.92 3.60 -4.77
C ILE A 164 5.71 2.29 -4.64
N ILE A 165 6.69 2.04 -5.50
CA ILE A 165 7.52 0.83 -5.44
C ILE A 165 8.29 0.76 -4.12
N LEU A 166 8.92 1.86 -3.71
CA LEU A 166 9.62 1.95 -2.42
C LEU A 166 8.63 1.76 -1.26
N GLY A 167 7.42 2.34 -1.37
CA GLY A 167 6.33 2.16 -0.43
C GLY A 167 5.97 0.71 -0.22
N LEU A 168 5.72 -0.03 -1.31
CA LEU A 168 5.39 -1.45 -1.26
C LEU A 168 6.55 -2.28 -0.67
N TYR A 169 7.79 -1.99 -1.10
CA TYR A 169 8.99 -2.65 -0.61
C TYR A 169 9.16 -2.52 0.90
N PHE A 170 9.18 -1.29 1.42
CA PHE A 170 9.40 -1.05 2.84
C PHE A 170 8.19 -1.46 3.69
N THR A 171 6.96 -1.36 3.16
CA THR A 171 5.74 -1.74 3.89
C THR A 171 5.72 -3.24 4.21
N ASN A 172 6.12 -4.11 3.26
CA ASN A 172 6.18 -5.55 3.51
C ASN A 172 7.19 -5.91 4.61
N THR A 173 8.37 -5.30 4.57
CA THR A 173 9.41 -5.49 5.60
C THR A 173 8.91 -4.96 6.95
N LEU A 174 8.37 -3.73 6.97
CA LEU A 174 7.88 -3.09 8.19
C LEU A 174 6.79 -3.91 8.88
N TYR A 175 5.75 -4.29 8.14
CA TYR A 175 4.63 -5.02 8.72
C TYR A 175 5.07 -6.39 9.23
N THR A 176 6.01 -7.05 8.56
CA THR A 176 6.58 -8.30 9.05
C THR A 176 7.30 -8.13 10.37
N ILE A 177 8.25 -7.20 10.46
CA ILE A 177 9.03 -6.95 11.68
C ILE A 177 8.13 -6.46 12.81
N PHE A 178 7.17 -5.60 12.49
CA PHE A 178 6.18 -5.14 13.46
C PHE A 178 5.31 -6.28 14.01
N MET A 179 4.90 -7.25 13.20
CA MET A 179 4.09 -8.38 13.68
C MET A 179 4.85 -9.25 14.70
N LYS A 180 6.18 -9.28 14.61
CA LYS A 180 7.07 -9.97 15.56
C LYS A 180 7.28 -9.16 16.84
N GLU A 181 7.59 -7.87 16.73
CA GLU A 181 7.98 -7.03 17.88
C GLU A 181 6.82 -6.29 18.55
N GLN A 182 5.79 -5.93 17.78
CA GLN A 182 4.61 -5.14 18.18
C GLN A 182 4.96 -3.81 18.86
N LYS A 183 5.98 -3.12 18.34
CA LYS A 183 6.45 -1.81 18.83
C LYS A 183 6.55 -0.83 17.66
N ILE A 184 6.28 0.45 17.91
CA ILE A 184 6.43 1.50 16.88
C ILE A 184 7.91 1.69 16.51
N SER A 185 8.84 1.44 17.45
CA SER A 185 10.29 1.49 17.22
C SER A 185 10.76 0.53 16.12
N SER A 186 9.97 -0.49 15.78
CA SER A 186 10.24 -1.44 14.69
C SER A 186 10.33 -0.76 13.32
N ILE A 187 9.80 0.47 13.16
CA ILE A 187 9.97 1.27 11.93
C ILE A 187 11.46 1.44 11.59
N ILE A 188 12.26 1.87 12.57
CA ILE A 188 13.69 2.14 12.37
C ILE A 188 14.43 0.84 12.04
N GLY A 189 14.11 -0.25 12.76
CA GLY A 189 14.66 -1.58 12.50
C GLY A 189 14.36 -2.07 11.09
N ALA A 190 13.09 -2.00 10.67
CA ALA A 190 12.65 -2.42 9.35
C ALA A 190 13.29 -1.60 8.22
N VAL A 191 13.38 -0.28 8.36
CA VAL A 191 14.04 0.59 7.38
C VAL A 191 15.53 0.25 7.29
N LYS A 192 16.21 0.07 8.43
CA LYS A 192 17.62 -0.32 8.49
C LYS A 192 17.87 -1.66 7.79
N ILE A 193 17.01 -2.66 8.02
CA ILE A 193 17.09 -3.96 7.35
C ILE A 193 16.86 -3.78 5.84
N GLY A 194 15.80 -3.06 5.46
CA GLY A 194 15.44 -2.81 4.06
C GLY A 194 16.55 -2.12 3.27
N ILE A 195 17.31 -1.21 3.88
CA ILE A 195 18.45 -0.54 3.23
C ILE A 195 19.69 -1.44 3.24
N LYS A 196 20.14 -1.92 4.42
CA LYS A 196 21.39 -2.67 4.55
C LYS A 196 21.39 -4.00 3.80
N LYS A 197 20.22 -4.61 3.67
CA LYS A 197 20.04 -5.92 3.04
C LYS A 197 19.28 -5.83 1.73
N ALA A 198 19.15 -4.64 1.12
CA ALA A 198 18.41 -4.44 -0.13
C ALA A 198 18.79 -5.46 -1.23
N HIS A 199 20.08 -5.79 -1.35
CA HIS A 199 20.58 -6.78 -2.29
C HIS A 199 19.95 -8.18 -2.13
N LEU A 200 19.57 -8.57 -0.91
CA LEU A 200 18.87 -9.85 -0.66
C LEU A 200 17.44 -9.85 -1.19
N PHE A 201 16.85 -8.67 -1.37
CA PHE A 201 15.48 -8.50 -1.85
C PHE A 201 15.40 -8.22 -3.35
N LEU A 202 16.46 -7.71 -3.99
CA LEU A 202 16.44 -7.34 -5.40
C LEU A 202 16.01 -8.50 -6.32
N LEU A 203 16.67 -9.66 -6.21
CA LEU A 203 16.33 -10.82 -7.04
C LEU A 203 14.90 -11.33 -6.77
N PRO A 204 14.49 -11.59 -5.52
CA PRO A 204 13.11 -11.95 -5.17
C PRO A 204 12.07 -11.03 -5.76
N TYR A 205 12.24 -9.72 -5.58
CA TYR A 205 11.29 -8.72 -6.05
C TYR A 205 11.30 -8.61 -7.58
N SER A 206 12.43 -8.82 -8.24
CA SER A 206 12.52 -8.86 -9.71
C SER A 206 11.75 -10.04 -10.27
N VAL A 207 11.87 -11.23 -9.66
CA VAL A 207 11.09 -12.42 -10.04
C VAL A 207 9.61 -12.19 -9.78
N ILE A 208 9.25 -11.58 -8.65
CA ILE A 208 7.87 -11.19 -8.34
C ILE A 208 7.32 -10.24 -9.41
N LEU A 209 8.08 -9.23 -9.82
CA LEU A 209 7.62 -8.30 -10.85
C LEU A 209 7.46 -9.00 -12.21
N LEU A 210 8.39 -9.87 -12.58
CA LEU A 210 8.31 -10.63 -13.83
C LEU A 210 7.08 -11.55 -13.85
N LEU A 211 6.83 -12.30 -12.77
CA LEU A 211 5.64 -13.14 -12.64
C LEU A 211 4.34 -12.33 -12.68
N PHE A 212 4.33 -11.13 -12.11
CA PHE A 212 3.20 -10.22 -12.21
C PHE A 212 2.89 -9.86 -13.67
N PHE A 213 3.90 -9.50 -14.47
CA PHE A 213 3.70 -9.21 -15.89
C PHE A 213 3.21 -10.42 -16.69
N VAL A 214 3.72 -11.61 -16.38
CA VAL A 214 3.25 -12.86 -16.99
C VAL A 214 1.77 -13.10 -16.67
N ILE A 215 1.36 -12.99 -15.40
CA ILE A 215 -0.04 -13.16 -14.99
C ILE A 215 -0.95 -12.14 -15.68
N VAL A 216 -0.58 -10.85 -15.66
CA VAL A 216 -1.36 -9.80 -16.32
C VAL A 216 -1.48 -10.06 -17.82
N SER A 217 -0.42 -10.52 -18.47
CA SER A 217 -0.42 -10.85 -19.91
C SER A 217 -1.30 -12.06 -20.20
N LEU A 218 -1.23 -13.12 -19.37
CA LEU A 218 -2.05 -14.32 -19.50
C LEU A 218 -3.54 -14.00 -19.38
N VAL A 219 -3.92 -13.12 -18.45
CA VAL A 219 -5.33 -12.74 -18.28
C VAL A 219 -5.89 -12.02 -19.51
N ARG A 220 -5.07 -11.31 -20.30
CA ARG A 220 -5.53 -10.67 -21.54
C ARG A 220 -5.99 -11.67 -22.61
N PHE A 221 -5.51 -12.92 -22.55
CA PHE A 221 -5.97 -13.97 -23.46
C PHE A 221 -7.35 -14.54 -23.08
N VAL A 222 -7.85 -14.24 -21.87
CA VAL A 222 -9.18 -14.65 -21.42
C VAL A 222 -10.19 -13.60 -21.87
N ASN A 223 -10.62 -13.68 -23.13
CA ASN A 223 -11.62 -12.75 -23.70
C ASN A 223 -13.05 -13.11 -23.27
N THR A 224 -13.39 -12.79 -22.03
CA THR A 224 -14.75 -12.95 -21.48
C THR A 224 -15.27 -11.62 -20.95
N GLY A 225 -16.61 -11.48 -20.83
CA GLY A 225 -17.24 -10.29 -20.23
C GLY A 225 -16.83 -10.02 -18.77
N TYR A 226 -16.23 -11.01 -18.10
CA TYR A 226 -15.75 -10.93 -16.71
C TYR A 226 -14.22 -10.88 -16.60
N SER A 227 -13.50 -10.72 -17.71
CA SER A 227 -12.03 -10.75 -17.78
C SER A 227 -11.35 -9.81 -16.77
N GLN A 228 -11.89 -8.60 -16.57
CA GLN A 228 -11.35 -7.62 -15.61
C GLN A 228 -11.51 -8.07 -14.16
N ILE A 229 -12.63 -8.70 -13.81
CA ILE A 229 -12.87 -9.23 -12.45
C ILE A 229 -11.92 -10.40 -12.19
N LEU A 230 -11.79 -11.31 -13.15
CA LEU A 230 -10.84 -12.42 -13.08
C LEU A 230 -9.39 -11.92 -12.96
N ALA A 231 -9.03 -10.86 -13.69
CA ALA A 231 -7.72 -10.20 -13.58
C ALA A 231 -7.49 -9.68 -12.16
N GLY A 232 -8.47 -8.95 -11.61
CA GLY A 232 -8.39 -8.41 -10.25
C GLY A 232 -8.20 -9.50 -9.21
N LEU A 233 -8.98 -10.58 -9.30
CA LEU A 233 -8.87 -11.73 -8.38
C LEU A 233 -7.52 -12.44 -8.51
N ALA A 234 -7.02 -12.64 -9.74
CA ALA A 234 -5.71 -13.24 -9.97
C ALA A 234 -4.58 -12.38 -9.37
N ILE A 235 -4.65 -11.06 -9.55
CA ILE A 235 -3.69 -10.11 -8.97
C ILE A 235 -3.75 -10.13 -7.44
N ILE A 236 -4.95 -10.17 -6.84
CA ILE A 236 -5.10 -10.23 -5.38
C ILE A 236 -4.53 -11.55 -4.83
N ALA A 237 -4.87 -12.68 -5.45
CA ALA A 237 -4.33 -13.99 -5.08
C ALA A 237 -2.80 -14.03 -5.19
N TYR A 238 -2.28 -13.43 -6.25
CA TYR A 238 -0.84 -13.26 -6.45
C TYR A 238 -0.18 -12.47 -5.32
N PHE A 239 -0.70 -11.28 -4.99
CA PHE A 239 -0.17 -10.47 -3.89
C PHE A 239 -0.27 -11.17 -2.53
N ALA A 240 -1.33 -11.95 -2.30
CA ALA A 240 -1.47 -12.75 -1.08
C ALA A 240 -0.34 -13.78 -0.97
N ALA A 241 -0.02 -14.51 -2.05
CA ALA A 241 1.07 -15.49 -2.07
C ALA A 241 2.45 -14.81 -1.90
N VAL A 242 2.69 -13.71 -2.62
CA VAL A 242 3.92 -12.91 -2.51
C VAL A 242 4.17 -12.44 -1.08
N ARG A 243 3.11 -12.09 -0.34
CA ARG A 243 3.22 -11.62 1.04
C ARG A 243 3.87 -12.65 1.98
N TYR A 244 3.53 -13.93 1.84
CA TYR A 244 4.15 -15.00 2.64
C TYR A 244 5.65 -15.08 2.36
N TYR A 245 6.03 -15.02 1.10
CA TYR A 245 7.43 -15.06 0.70
C TYR A 245 8.21 -13.82 1.14
N ALA A 246 7.66 -12.62 0.93
CA ALA A 246 8.25 -11.37 1.38
C ALA A 246 8.43 -11.32 2.91
N SER A 247 7.47 -11.89 3.66
CA SER A 247 7.54 -11.97 5.11
C SER A 247 8.69 -12.87 5.58
N ASP A 248 8.81 -14.07 5.04
CA ASP A 248 9.91 -14.96 5.38
C ASP A 248 11.27 -14.38 5.02
N LEU A 249 11.36 -13.76 3.84
CA LEU A 249 12.57 -13.10 3.38
C LEU A 249 13.00 -11.99 4.36
N ALA A 250 12.06 -11.18 4.85
CA ALA A 250 12.34 -10.14 5.83
C ALA A 250 12.78 -10.72 7.19
N LEU A 251 12.14 -11.80 7.66
CA LEU A 251 12.51 -12.46 8.92
C LEU A 251 13.89 -13.14 8.84
N GLU A 252 14.23 -13.74 7.71
CA GLU A 252 15.56 -14.34 7.51
C GLU A 252 16.64 -13.26 7.35
N ALA A 253 16.34 -12.15 6.68
CA ALA A 253 17.25 -11.01 6.57
C ALA A 253 17.56 -10.37 7.95
N GLU A 254 16.56 -10.31 8.84
CA GLU A 254 16.72 -9.86 10.23
C GLU A 254 17.61 -10.80 11.05
N LYS A 255 17.48 -12.13 10.89
CA LYS A 255 18.35 -13.09 11.60
C LYS A 255 19.82 -13.01 11.17
N ALA A 256 20.07 -12.52 9.95
CA ALA A 256 21.41 -12.36 9.40
C ALA A 256 22.04 -10.99 9.72
N SER A 257 21.48 -10.22 10.66
CA SER A 257 21.98 -8.92 11.12
C SER A 257 22.36 -8.95 12.59
#